data_AF-A9B8M0-F1
#
_entry.id   AF-A9B8M0-F1
#
_cell.length_a   1.000
_cell.length_b   1.000
_cell.length_c   1.000
_cell.angle_alpha   90.00
_cell.angle_beta   90.00
_cell.angle_gamma   90.00
#
_symmetry.space_group_name_H-M   'P 1'
#
loop_
_entity.id
_entity.type
_entity.pdbx_description
1 polymer ?
#
loop_
_entity_poly.entity_id
_entity_poly.type
_entity_poly.pdbx_seq_one_letter_code
_entity_poly.pdbx_strand_id
1 'polypeptide(L)'
;MTDSPDHPTKHRPWIQRTLVVMLSLALGSSALVAAQSPATTTTPHTTLPLYEAYLKASNTDAGDGFGLSIAVDGDTIVVGAPFEDSAATGINGNQADNSATNAGAAYVFVRSGTTWTQQAYLKASNTDAGDEFGAAVTITGAH
;
A
#
# COMPACT_ATOMS: atom_id res chain seq x y z
N MET A 1 -28.08 -35.64 45.77
CA MET A 1 -29.04 -34.60 45.35
C MET A 1 -28.24 -33.32 45.17
N THR A 2 -28.22 -32.79 43.94
CA THR A 2 -27.73 -31.44 43.49
C THR A 2 -26.25 -31.10 43.77
N ASP A 3 -25.42 -30.62 42.86
CA ASP A 3 -25.55 -30.19 41.46
C ASP A 3 -24.11 -29.99 40.92
N SER A 4 -23.93 -30.19 39.61
CA SER A 4 -22.73 -29.83 38.83
C SER A 4 -23.23 -28.82 37.79
N PRO A 5 -22.52 -27.72 37.49
CA PRO A 5 -21.42 -27.85 36.53
C PRO A 5 -20.28 -26.82 36.67
N ASP A 6 -19.05 -27.29 36.49
CA ASP A 6 -17.91 -26.45 36.13
C ASP A 6 -18.01 -26.09 34.64
N HIS A 7 -17.83 -24.82 34.30
CA HIS A 7 -17.97 -24.26 32.95
C HIS A 7 -16.61 -24.19 32.25
N PRO A 8 -16.30 -25.02 31.24
CA PRO A 8 -15.12 -24.79 30.41
C PRO A 8 -15.43 -23.75 29.32
N THR A 9 -14.65 -22.67 29.28
CA THR A 9 -14.67 -21.66 28.22
C THR A 9 -14.03 -22.22 26.95
N LYS A 10 -14.78 -22.19 25.85
CA LYS A 10 -14.36 -22.66 24.53
C LYS A 10 -13.37 -21.68 23.90
N HIS A 11 -12.07 -21.89 24.07
CA HIS A 11 -11.06 -21.22 23.25
C HIS A 11 -11.13 -21.78 21.82
N ARG A 12 -11.56 -20.93 20.89
CA ARG A 12 -11.56 -21.20 19.45
C ARG A 12 -10.10 -21.07 18.95
N PRO A 13 -9.52 -22.09 18.29
CA PRO A 13 -8.20 -21.95 17.70
C PRO A 13 -8.28 -21.04 16.48
N TRP A 14 -7.42 -20.01 16.46
CA TRP A 14 -7.20 -19.13 15.32
C TRP A 14 -6.50 -19.92 14.23
N ILE A 15 -7.10 -19.98 13.04
CA ILE A 15 -6.47 -20.53 11.84
C ILE A 15 -5.27 -19.64 11.50
N GLN A 16 -4.07 -20.11 11.78
CA GLN A 16 -2.83 -19.54 11.27
C GLN A 16 -2.81 -19.76 9.76
N ARG A 17 -3.01 -18.70 8.98
CA ARG A 17 -2.94 -18.76 7.51
C ARG A 17 -1.47 -18.78 7.11
N THR A 18 -1.05 -19.93 6.58
CA THR A 18 0.28 -20.24 6.08
C THR A 18 0.77 -19.19 5.08
N LEU A 19 1.94 -18.62 5.37
CA LEU A 19 2.75 -17.85 4.43
C LEU A 19 3.32 -18.82 3.39
N VAL A 20 2.99 -18.63 2.11
CA VAL A 20 3.60 -19.40 1.01
C VAL A 20 4.64 -18.51 0.33
N VAL A 21 5.92 -18.84 0.53
CA VAL A 21 7.04 -18.29 -0.24
C VAL A 21 7.35 -19.30 -1.35
N MET A 22 7.07 -18.95 -2.61
CA MET A 22 7.45 -19.77 -3.76
C MET A 22 8.84 -19.35 -4.25
N LEU A 23 9.86 -20.10 -3.86
CA LEU A 23 11.16 -20.10 -4.53
C LEU A 23 11.12 -21.19 -5.60
N SER A 24 11.13 -20.83 -6.89
CA SER A 24 11.23 -21.80 -7.97
C SER A 24 12.67 -21.91 -8.47
N LEU A 25 13.26 -23.09 -8.30
CA LEU A 25 14.51 -23.52 -8.93
C LEU A 25 14.13 -24.58 -9.98
N ALA A 26 14.41 -24.33 -11.26
CA ALA A 26 14.10 -25.27 -12.33
C ALA A 26 15.33 -26.10 -12.72
N LEU A 27 15.25 -27.43 -12.58
CA LEU A 27 16.17 -28.40 -13.17
C LEU A 27 15.40 -29.62 -13.70
N GLY A 28 15.56 -29.90 -15.01
CA GLY A 28 15.81 -31.24 -15.56
C GLY A 28 14.68 -32.28 -15.75
N SER A 29 14.12 -32.31 -16.96
CA SER A 29 13.79 -33.45 -17.86
C SER A 29 13.19 -34.80 -17.39
N SER A 30 12.01 -35.09 -18.01
CA SER A 30 11.55 -36.34 -18.65
C SER A 30 11.14 -37.59 -17.86
N ALA A 31 9.84 -37.94 -17.86
CA ALA A 31 9.32 -39.31 -18.09
C ALA A 31 7.79 -39.38 -18.30
N LEU A 32 7.42 -40.08 -19.38
CA LEU A 32 6.22 -40.88 -19.77
C LEU A 32 4.78 -40.61 -19.24
N VAL A 33 3.86 -40.77 -20.20
CA VAL A 33 2.38 -40.75 -20.16
C VAL A 33 1.77 -41.90 -19.34
N ALA A 34 0.77 -41.58 -18.50
CA ALA A 34 -0.27 -42.49 -18.04
C ALA A 34 -1.62 -41.76 -18.01
N ALA A 35 -2.66 -42.40 -18.55
CA ALA A 35 -3.98 -41.84 -18.85
C ALA A 35 -4.72 -41.29 -17.62
N GLN A 36 -5.32 -40.10 -17.76
CA GLN A 36 -6.38 -39.60 -16.89
C GLN A 36 -7.48 -38.95 -17.74
N SER A 37 -8.72 -39.26 -17.35
CA SER A 37 -10.08 -38.86 -17.78
C SER A 37 -10.25 -37.52 -18.51
N PRO A 38 -11.35 -37.32 -19.28
CA PRO A 38 -11.54 -36.14 -20.12
C PRO A 38 -11.30 -34.86 -19.32
N ALA A 39 -10.35 -34.06 -19.82
CA ALA A 39 -10.05 -32.75 -19.27
C ALA A 39 -11.32 -31.91 -19.29
N THR A 40 -11.93 -31.73 -18.13
CA THR A 40 -12.80 -30.60 -17.90
C THR A 40 -11.94 -29.37 -18.10
N THR A 41 -12.26 -28.59 -19.12
CA THR A 41 -11.68 -27.28 -19.36
C THR A 41 -12.08 -26.37 -18.21
N THR A 42 -11.37 -26.45 -17.09
CA THR A 42 -11.35 -25.36 -16.13
C THR A 42 -10.44 -24.30 -16.73
N THR A 43 -11.07 -23.29 -17.34
CA THR A 43 -10.39 -22.00 -17.49
C THR A 43 -9.81 -21.65 -16.13
N PRO A 44 -8.48 -21.48 -15.98
CA PRO A 44 -7.97 -20.90 -14.75
C PRO A 44 -8.63 -19.54 -14.60
N HIS A 45 -9.56 -19.43 -13.65
CA HIS A 45 -10.04 -18.13 -13.20
C HIS A 45 -8.84 -17.49 -12.53
N THR A 46 -8.18 -16.61 -13.27
CA THR A 46 -7.15 -15.73 -12.75
C THR A 46 -7.79 -14.98 -11.59
N THR A 47 -7.48 -15.38 -10.37
CA THR A 47 -7.82 -14.63 -9.18
C THR A 47 -6.99 -13.36 -9.23
N LEU A 48 -7.54 -12.31 -9.85
CA LEU A 48 -6.93 -10.98 -9.79
C LEU A 48 -6.81 -10.61 -8.31
N PRO A 49 -5.66 -10.11 -7.86
CA PRO A 49 -5.53 -9.68 -6.48
C PRO A 49 -6.60 -8.60 -6.23
N LEU A 50 -7.24 -8.66 -5.06
CA LEU A 50 -8.29 -7.70 -4.69
C LEU A 50 -7.76 -6.25 -4.63
N TYR A 51 -6.43 -6.08 -4.62
CA TYR A 51 -5.71 -4.82 -4.63
C TYR A 51 -4.44 -4.95 -5.48
N GLU A 52 -4.16 -3.99 -6.35
CA GLU A 52 -2.95 -4.00 -7.18
C GLU A 52 -1.71 -3.50 -6.42
N ALA A 53 -1.88 -2.59 -5.45
CA ALA A 53 -0.80 -2.06 -4.61
C ALA A 53 -1.33 -1.49 -3.29
N TYR A 54 -0.42 -1.32 -2.32
CA TYR A 54 -0.64 -0.56 -1.09
C TYR A 54 0.44 0.53 -1.01
N LEU A 55 0.02 1.80 -0.98
CA LEU A 55 0.91 2.96 -0.91
C LEU A 55 0.85 3.58 0.48
N LYS A 56 2.00 4.00 0.98
CA LYS A 56 2.15 4.67 2.27
C LYS A 56 3.23 5.73 2.17
N ALA A 57 2.99 6.90 2.75
CA ALA A 57 4.05 7.90 2.94
C ALA A 57 5.17 7.35 3.84
N SER A 58 6.35 7.96 3.77
CA SER A 58 7.53 7.57 4.56
C SER A 58 7.45 8.07 5.99
N ASN A 59 6.69 9.14 6.22
CA ASN A 59 6.32 9.72 7.50
C ASN A 59 4.79 9.73 7.59
N THR A 60 4.21 8.70 8.20
CA THR A 60 2.76 8.66 8.45
C THR A 60 2.51 8.90 9.92
N ASP A 61 2.32 10.14 10.28
CA ASP A 61 1.89 10.52 11.61
C ASP A 61 0.37 10.56 11.67
N ALA A 62 -0.14 10.59 12.91
CA ALA A 62 -1.57 10.50 13.15
C ALA A 62 -2.22 11.84 12.81
N GLY A 63 -3.07 11.84 11.77
CA GLY A 63 -3.85 13.02 11.40
C GLY A 63 -3.40 13.68 10.11
N ASP A 64 -2.25 13.30 9.53
CA ASP A 64 -1.64 13.94 8.35
C ASP A 64 -2.54 13.98 7.10
N GLY A 65 -3.60 13.18 7.08
CA GLY A 65 -4.57 13.21 6.00
C GLY A 65 -4.02 12.66 4.69
N PHE A 66 -3.03 11.78 4.74
CA PHE A 66 -2.52 11.09 3.55
C PHE A 66 -3.66 10.39 2.79
N GLY A 67 -3.84 10.77 1.53
CA GLY A 67 -4.91 10.22 0.68
C GLY A 67 -6.18 11.06 0.64
N LEU A 68 -6.22 12.24 1.29
CA LEU A 68 -7.36 13.16 1.16
C LEU A 68 -7.50 13.76 -0.24
N SER A 69 -6.40 13.86 -1.00
CA SER A 69 -6.41 14.19 -2.42
C SER A 69 -5.49 13.23 -3.18
N ILE A 70 -5.91 12.79 -4.37
CA ILE A 70 -5.17 11.82 -5.19
C ILE A 70 -5.32 12.21 -6.67
N ALA A 71 -4.22 12.17 -7.41
CA ALA A 71 -4.21 12.26 -8.86
C ALA A 71 -3.33 11.15 -9.45
N VAL A 72 -3.75 10.59 -10.59
CA VAL A 72 -3.08 9.45 -11.24
C VAL A 72 -2.94 9.73 -12.72
N ASP A 73 -1.75 9.49 -13.26
CA ASP A 73 -1.48 9.48 -14.70
C ASP A 73 -0.44 8.41 -15.04
N GLY A 74 -0.86 7.40 -15.79
CA GLY A 74 -0.03 6.23 -16.15
C GLY A 74 0.61 5.57 -14.92
N ASP A 75 1.95 5.56 -14.93
CA ASP A 75 2.79 4.98 -13.87
C ASP A 75 3.09 5.97 -12.73
N THR A 76 2.40 7.11 -12.64
CA THR A 76 2.61 8.13 -11.61
C THR A 76 1.35 8.38 -10.80
N ILE A 77 1.48 8.39 -9.48
CA ILE A 77 0.44 8.77 -8.53
C ILE A 77 0.97 9.91 -7.67
N VAL A 78 0.17 10.97 -7.51
CA VAL A 78 0.41 12.03 -6.53
C VAL A 78 -0.65 11.95 -5.44
N VAL A 79 -0.22 11.91 -4.18
CA VAL A 79 -1.10 11.80 -3.01
C VAL A 79 -0.87 13.00 -2.10
N GLY A 80 -1.91 13.78 -1.82
CA GLY A 80 -1.85 14.87 -0.86
C GLY A 80 -2.04 14.41 0.59
N ALA A 81 -1.42 15.15 1.50
CA ALA A 81 -1.54 15.05 2.95
C ALA A 81 -1.57 16.49 3.52
N PRO A 82 -2.71 17.20 3.41
CA PRO A 82 -2.79 18.62 3.76
C PRO A 82 -2.56 18.90 5.25
N PHE A 83 -2.64 17.90 6.11
CA PHE A 83 -2.43 18.05 7.56
C PHE A 83 -1.09 17.50 8.02
N GLU A 84 -0.18 17.20 7.09
CA GLU A 84 1.18 16.82 7.46
C GLU A 84 1.91 18.02 8.10
N ASP A 85 2.54 17.76 9.24
CA ASP A 85 3.31 18.74 10.00
C ASP A 85 4.76 18.69 9.54
N SER A 86 5.38 19.84 9.21
CA SER A 86 6.83 19.97 8.97
C SER A 86 7.15 21.36 8.42
N ALA A 87 8.24 21.99 8.87
CA ALA A 87 8.75 23.24 8.28
C ALA A 87 9.66 23.02 7.06
N ALA A 88 9.83 21.77 6.59
CA ALA A 88 10.58 21.48 5.38
C ALA A 88 10.00 22.20 4.15
N THR A 89 10.87 22.60 3.23
CA THR A 89 10.51 23.30 1.98
C THR A 89 10.99 22.55 0.75
N GLY A 90 10.29 22.69 -0.37
CA GLY A 90 10.72 22.13 -1.66
C GLY A 90 10.61 20.60 -1.73
N ILE A 91 11.62 19.94 -2.30
CA ILE A 91 11.57 18.50 -2.62
C ILE A 91 12.50 17.75 -1.66
N ASN A 92 11.98 16.68 -1.05
CA ASN A 92 12.71 15.74 -0.20
C ASN A 92 13.43 16.39 0.98
N GLY A 93 12.80 17.40 1.59
CA GLY A 93 13.27 17.98 2.86
C GLY A 93 13.15 17.01 4.04
N ASN A 94 13.41 17.50 5.24
CA ASN A 94 13.36 16.68 6.46
C ASN A 94 11.92 16.24 6.79
N GLN A 95 11.58 15.00 6.47
CA GLN A 95 10.28 14.38 6.73
C GLN A 95 10.04 13.99 8.20
N ALA A 96 11.07 14.04 9.04
CA ALA A 96 10.94 13.80 10.48
C ALA A 96 10.73 15.08 11.29
N ASP A 97 10.72 16.23 10.62
CA ASP A 97 10.39 17.51 11.24
C ASP A 97 8.87 17.65 11.35
N ASN A 98 8.35 18.03 12.52
CA ASN A 98 6.93 18.29 12.75
C ASN A 98 6.70 19.70 13.33
N SER A 99 7.61 20.64 13.04
CA SER A 99 7.64 21.97 13.69
C SER A 99 6.66 23.01 13.14
N ALA A 100 6.03 22.76 11.98
CA ALA A 100 5.00 23.62 11.40
C ALA A 100 3.70 22.84 11.18
N THR A 101 2.70 23.12 12.01
CA THR A 101 1.43 22.36 12.03
C THR A 101 0.60 22.56 10.77
N ASN A 102 0.06 21.47 10.22
CA ASN A 102 -0.80 21.46 9.02
C ASN A 102 -0.21 22.27 7.85
N ALA A 103 1.12 22.31 7.73
CA ALA A 103 1.75 23.00 6.61
C ALA A 103 1.52 22.23 5.30
N GLY A 104 1.32 20.91 5.41
CA GLY A 104 0.87 20.02 4.36
C GLY A 104 2.00 19.54 3.46
N ALA A 105 1.75 18.41 2.80
CA ALA A 105 2.67 17.78 1.87
C ALA A 105 1.94 17.11 0.69
N ALA A 106 2.69 16.82 -0.37
CA ALA A 106 2.27 15.88 -1.41
C ALA A 106 3.38 14.84 -1.66
N TYR A 107 2.98 13.60 -1.97
CA TYR A 107 3.88 12.47 -2.18
C TYR A 107 3.72 11.95 -3.59
N VAL A 108 4.83 11.76 -4.31
CA VAL A 108 4.84 11.20 -5.65
C VAL A 108 5.27 9.75 -5.57
N PHE A 109 4.45 8.85 -6.09
CA PHE A 109 4.76 7.45 -6.27
C PHE A 109 4.89 7.14 -7.76
N VAL A 110 5.93 6.39 -8.12
CA VAL A 110 6.14 5.93 -9.49
C VAL A 110 6.19 4.41 -9.52
N ARG A 111 5.57 3.84 -10.54
CA ARG A 111 5.54 2.41 -10.80
C ARG A 111 6.69 1.98 -11.71
N SER A 112 7.30 0.86 -11.37
CA SER A 112 8.20 0.11 -12.24
C SER A 112 7.79 -1.36 -12.21
N GLY A 113 7.27 -1.86 -13.35
CA GLY A 113 6.69 -3.21 -13.43
C GLY A 113 5.43 -3.33 -12.56
N THR A 114 5.50 -4.06 -11.45
CA THR A 114 4.40 -4.19 -10.47
C THR A 114 4.70 -3.45 -9.16
N THR A 115 5.84 -2.77 -9.06
CA THR A 115 6.31 -2.15 -7.83
C THR A 115 6.07 -0.67 -7.87
N TRP A 116 5.42 -0.14 -6.83
CA TRP A 116 5.31 1.30 -6.62
C TRP A 116 6.30 1.76 -5.56
N THR A 117 6.98 2.87 -5.82
CA THR A 117 7.95 3.48 -4.90
C THR A 117 7.67 4.96 -4.75
N GLN A 118 7.72 5.49 -3.52
CA GLN A 118 7.74 6.92 -3.31
C GLN A 118 9.03 7.49 -3.90
N GLN A 119 8.91 8.40 -4.86
CA GLN A 119 10.01 9.10 -5.52
C GLN A 119 10.24 10.49 -4.94
N ALA A 120 9.18 11.13 -4.42
CA ALA A 120 9.30 12.46 -3.87
C ALA A 120 8.34 12.71 -2.71
N TYR A 121 8.82 13.52 -1.76
CA TYR A 121 8.06 14.29 -0.78
C TYR A 121 8.14 15.75 -1.17
N LEU A 122 6.99 16.38 -1.38
CA LEU A 122 6.85 17.74 -1.89
C LEU A 122 6.26 18.63 -0.82
N LYS A 123 6.89 19.79 -0.65
CA LYS A 123 6.50 20.88 0.22
C LYS A 123 6.38 22.17 -0.56
N ALA A 124 5.59 23.11 -0.04
CA ALA A 124 5.64 24.48 -0.50
C ALA A 124 7.07 25.05 -0.38
N SER A 125 7.39 26.05 -1.20
CA SER A 125 8.67 26.77 -1.08
C SER A 125 8.72 27.71 0.12
N ASN A 126 7.55 28.07 0.65
CA ASN A 126 7.30 29.05 1.70
C ASN A 126 6.39 28.45 2.77
N THR A 127 6.76 27.27 3.27
CA THR A 127 5.98 26.48 4.22
C THR A 127 5.70 27.23 5.52
N ASP A 128 4.44 27.60 5.75
CA ASP A 128 3.94 28.13 7.01
C ASP A 128 2.83 27.23 7.59
N ALA A 129 2.58 27.36 8.89
CA ALA A 129 1.56 26.57 9.57
C ALA A 129 0.16 26.89 9.03
N GLY A 130 -0.61 25.87 8.66
CA GLY A 130 -1.96 26.01 8.10
C GLY A 130 -2.00 26.34 6.60
N ASP A 131 -0.87 26.28 5.90
CA ASP A 131 -0.84 26.43 4.44
C ASP A 131 -1.56 25.28 3.71
N GLU A 132 -1.65 24.11 4.35
CA GLU A 132 -2.35 22.93 3.85
C GLU A 132 -1.93 22.51 2.42
N PHE A 133 -0.63 22.60 2.11
CA PHE A 133 -0.10 22.18 0.82
C PHE A 133 -0.51 20.72 0.52
N GLY A 134 -0.97 20.47 -0.71
CA GLY A 134 -1.53 19.17 -1.08
C GLY A 134 -3.01 18.97 -0.77
N ALA A 135 -3.75 20.00 -0.31
CA ALA A 135 -5.22 19.94 -0.16
C ALA A 135 -5.94 19.56 -1.46
N ALA A 136 -5.38 19.94 -2.61
CA ALA A 136 -5.79 19.47 -3.92
C ALA A 136 -4.55 19.18 -4.77
N VAL A 137 -4.60 18.08 -5.52
CA VAL A 137 -3.53 17.69 -6.44
C VAL A 137 -4.12 17.35 -7.81
N THR A 138 -3.38 17.68 -8.86
CA THR A 138 -3.65 17.25 -10.23
C THR A 138 -2.31 16.98 -10.91
N ILE A 139 -2.28 16.01 -11.82
CA ILE A 139 -1.12 15.73 -12.65
C ILE A 139 -1.63 15.50 -14.08
N THR A 140 -0.87 16.00 -15.04
CA THR A 140 -1.09 15.75 -16.46
C THR A 140 0.24 15.31 -17.07
N GLY A 141 0.26 14.17 -17.73
CA GLY A 141 1.41 13.72 -18.49
C GLY A 141 1.63 14.54 -19.75
N ALA A 142 2.85 14.46 -20.29
CA ALA A 142 3.11 14.80 -21.67
C ALA A 142 2.79 13.57 -22.52
N HIS A 143 1.71 13.61 -23.30
CA HIS A 143 1.36 12.58 -24.27
C HIS A 143 2.13 12.76 -25.58
#